data_AF-A0A840WIU6-F1
#
_entry.id   AF-A0A840WIU6-F1
#
_cell.length_a   1.000
_cell.length_b   1.000
_cell.length_c   1.000
_cell.angle_alpha   90.00
_cell.angle_beta   90.00
_cell.angle_gamma   90.00
#
_symmetry.space_group_name_H-M   'P 1'
#
loop_
_entity.id
_entity.type
_entity.pdbx_description
1 polymer ?
#
loop_
_entity_poly.entity_id
_entity_poly.type
_entity_poly.pdbx_seq_one_letter_code
_entity_poly.pdbx_strand_id
1 'polypeptide(L)'
;MNDDVIAALRSGYALSPVRLERIHGGQSTTNYRAMCTGHDLFVKVYSRGAHLEDERQAIELTRVAGDDGVPTPRVRGSLDKDVLYRSGPVAVSVWE
;
A
#
# COMPACT_ATOMS: atom_id res chain seq x y z
N MET A 1 -14.72 -5.59 0.78
CA MET A 1 -13.70 -4.58 0.41
C MET A 1 -12.85 -4.18 1.60
N ASN A 2 -13.36 -3.54 2.66
CA ASN A 2 -12.53 -3.21 3.84
C ASN A 2 -11.92 -4.47 4.48
N ASP A 3 -12.70 -5.54 4.64
CA ASP A 3 -12.20 -6.80 5.19
C ASP A 3 -11.12 -7.45 4.32
N ASP A 4 -11.26 -7.36 2.99
CA ASP A 4 -10.26 -7.86 2.04
C ASP A 4 -8.93 -7.08 2.15
N VAL A 5 -9.02 -5.76 2.35
CA VAL A 5 -7.84 -4.91 2.57
C VAL A 5 -7.19 -5.23 3.91
N ILE A 6 -7.98 -5.40 4.99
CA ILE A 6 -7.45 -5.81 6.31
C ILE A 6 -6.77 -7.19 6.21
N ALA A 7 -7.37 -8.15 5.49
CA ALA A 7 -6.78 -9.46 5.26
C ALA A 7 -5.48 -9.38 4.46
N ALA A 8 -5.42 -8.51 3.44
CA ALA A 8 -4.20 -8.26 2.67
C ALA A 8 -3.10 -7.63 3.53
N LEU A 9 -3.42 -6.64 4.37
CA LEU A 9 -2.45 -6.01 5.28
C LEU A 9 -1.93 -6.99 6.34
N ARG A 10 -2.79 -7.87 6.86
CA ARG A 10 -2.38 -8.92 7.80
C ARG A 10 -1.46 -9.94 7.15
N SER A 11 -1.86 -10.48 6.00
CA SER A 11 -1.11 -11.57 5.34
C SER A 11 0.16 -11.08 4.65
N GLY A 12 0.13 -9.91 4.02
CA GLY A 12 1.24 -9.38 3.23
C GLY A 12 2.20 -8.49 3.98
N TYR A 13 1.81 -7.93 5.14
CA TYR A 13 2.65 -6.96 5.86
C TYR A 13 2.74 -7.24 7.38
N ALA A 14 2.16 -8.35 7.86
CA ALA A 14 2.06 -8.68 9.27
C ALA A 14 1.44 -7.56 10.14
N LEU A 15 0.58 -6.72 9.56
CA LEU A 15 -0.10 -5.63 10.26
C LEU A 15 -1.37 -6.17 10.93
N SER A 16 -1.38 -6.22 12.25
CA SER A 16 -2.56 -6.57 13.05
C SER A 16 -2.36 -6.13 14.52
N PRO A 17 -3.38 -5.56 15.21
CA PRO A 17 -4.68 -5.15 14.68
C PRO A 17 -4.58 -3.95 13.72
N VAL A 18 -5.54 -3.81 12.80
CA VAL A 18 -5.62 -2.69 11.85
C VAL A 18 -7.01 -2.08 11.90
N ARG A 19 -7.07 -0.75 12.03
CA ARG A 19 -8.28 0.03 11.77
C ARG A 19 -8.07 0.85 10.50
N LEU A 20 -9.02 0.75 9.57
CA LEU A 20 -8.99 1.52 8.32
C LEU A 20 -9.93 2.72 8.40
N GLU A 21 -9.44 3.88 7.98
CA GLU A 21 -10.24 5.07 7.72
C GLU A 21 -10.06 5.45 6.25
N ARG A 22 -11.17 5.59 5.51
CA ARG A 22 -11.11 5.90 4.08
C ARG A 22 -10.77 7.37 3.87
N ILE A 23 -9.71 7.63 3.12
CA ILE A 23 -9.35 8.98 2.69
C ILE A 23 -10.09 9.28 1.40
N HIS A 24 -10.91 10.34 1.42
CA HIS A 24 -11.67 10.77 0.25
C HIS A 24 -10.79 11.69 -0.59
N GLY A 25 -10.11 11.08 -1.57
CA GLY A 25 -9.19 11.77 -2.48
C GLY A 25 -8.37 10.75 -3.28
N GLY A 26 -8.05 11.09 -4.53
CA GLY A 26 -7.41 10.20 -5.49
C GLY A 26 -8.29 9.94 -6.72
N GLN A 27 -7.67 9.75 -7.88
CA GLN A 27 -8.40 9.56 -9.14
C GLN A 27 -8.52 8.09 -9.56
N SER A 28 -7.52 7.27 -9.25
CA SER A 28 -7.42 5.87 -9.72
C SER A 28 -7.42 4.82 -8.60
N THR A 29 -7.17 5.22 -7.35
CA THR A 29 -7.04 4.31 -6.20
C THR A 29 -8.05 4.64 -5.11
N THR A 30 -8.44 3.61 -4.35
CA THR A 30 -9.10 3.83 -3.06
C THR A 30 -8.03 3.92 -1.99
N ASN A 31 -8.00 5.02 -1.26
CA ASN A 31 -6.95 5.29 -0.28
C ASN A 31 -7.47 5.16 1.14
N TYR A 32 -6.64 4.62 2.03
CA TYR A 32 -6.95 4.46 3.43
C TYR A 32 -5.80 4.95 4.30
N ARG A 33 -6.15 5.48 5.46
CA ARG A 33 -5.28 5.55 6.62
C ARG A 33 -5.43 4.24 7.40
N ALA A 34 -4.35 3.52 7.60
CA ALA A 34 -4.29 2.29 8.37
C ALA A 34 -3.61 2.54 9.71
N MET A 35 -4.43 2.58 10.77
CA MET A 35 -3.94 2.71 12.13
C MET A 35 -3.62 1.33 12.68
N CYS A 36 -2.35 1.09 12.99
CA CYS A 36 -1.81 -0.13 13.55
C CYS A 36 -1.07 0.17 14.87
N THR A 37 -0.72 -0.85 15.64
CA THR A 37 0.07 -0.65 16.87
C THR A 37 1.40 0.03 16.55
N GLY A 38 1.57 1.27 17.00
CA GLY A 38 2.80 2.06 16.81
C GLY A 38 3.03 2.60 15.39
N HIS A 39 2.09 2.41 14.47
CA HIS A 39 2.22 2.86 13.09
C HIS A 39 0.92 3.46 12.57
N ASP A 40 1.05 4.54 11.82
CA ASP A 40 -0.02 5.14 11.05
C ASP A 40 0.44 5.18 9.60
N LEU A 41 -0.22 4.38 8.76
CA LEU A 41 0.27 4.07 7.43
C LEU A 41 -0.74 4.53 6.39
N PHE A 42 -0.25 5.00 5.25
CA PHE A 42 -1.08 5.25 4.09
C PHE A 42 -1.15 3.99 3.22
N VAL A 43 -2.35 3.59 2.83
CA VAL A 43 -2.60 2.39 2.02
C VAL A 43 -3.32 2.79 0.75
N LYS A 44 -2.72 2.48 -0.39
CA LYS A 44 -3.38 2.57 -1.70
C LYS A 44 -3.95 1.21 -2.06
N VAL A 45 -5.21 1.18 -2.46
CA VAL A 45 -5.88 -0.01 -2.99
C VAL A 45 -6.17 0.21 -4.45
N TYR A 46 -5.62 -0.67 -5.28
CA TYR A 46 -5.75 -0.62 -6.73
C TYR A 46 -7.06 -1.28 -7.18
N SER A 47 -7.76 -0.62 -8.10
CA SER A 47 -9.02 -1.12 -8.64
C SER A 47 -8.80 -2.32 -9.57
N ARG A 48 -9.85 -3.11 -9.76
CA ARG A 48 -9.83 -4.22 -10.71
C ARG A 48 -9.67 -3.65 -12.13
N GLY A 49 -8.56 -3.98 -12.78
CA GLY A 49 -8.20 -3.45 -14.11
C GLY A 49 -7.07 -2.42 -14.09
N ALA A 50 -6.57 -2.03 -12.91
CA ALA A 50 -5.35 -1.25 -12.82
C ALA A 50 -4.17 -1.98 -13.50
N HIS A 51 -3.33 -1.22 -14.20
CA HIS A 51 -2.08 -1.71 -14.77
C HIS A 51 -1.03 -1.86 -13.65
N LEU A 52 -1.11 -2.96 -12.90
CA LEU A 52 -0.31 -3.15 -11.68
C LEU A 52 1.20 -3.12 -11.93
N GLU A 53 1.65 -3.49 -13.12
CA GLU A 53 3.08 -3.42 -13.48
C GLU A 53 3.55 -1.97 -13.68
N ASP A 54 2.71 -1.10 -14.23
CA ASP A 54 3.02 0.33 -14.35
C ASP A 54 3.05 0.99 -12.96
N GLU A 55 2.09 0.63 -12.11
CA GLU A 55 2.05 1.07 -10.71
C GLU A 55 3.29 0.59 -9.95
N ARG A 56 3.68 -0.68 -10.11
CA ARG A 56 4.90 -1.25 -9.53
C ARG A 56 6.15 -0.46 -9.94
N GLN A 57 6.32 -0.19 -11.24
CA GLN A 57 7.46 0.57 -11.75
C GLN A 57 7.49 1.99 -11.18
N ALA A 58 6.34 2.66 -11.09
CA ALA A 58 6.26 3.99 -10.49
C ALA A 58 6.64 4.02 -9.01
N ILE A 59 6.25 2.98 -8.26
CA ILE A 59 6.64 2.84 -6.84
C ILE A 59 8.14 2.58 -6.71
N GLU A 60 8.69 1.68 -7.53
CA GLU A 60 10.13 1.39 -7.53
C GLU A 60 10.95 2.64 -7.86
N LEU A 61 10.51 3.44 -8.85
CA LEU A 61 11.15 4.72 -9.15
C LEU A 61 11.13 5.66 -7.94
N THR A 62 9.99 5.73 -7.24
CA THR A 62 9.86 6.55 -6.02
C THR A 62 10.80 6.08 -4.91
N ARG A 63 10.96 4.77 -4.75
CA ARG A 63 11.89 4.16 -3.79
C ARG A 63 13.34 4.50 -4.14
N VAL A 64 13.76 4.28 -5.39
CA VAL A 64 15.11 4.58 -5.87
C VAL A 64 15.44 6.07 -5.69
N ALA A 65 14.52 6.96 -6.06
CA ALA A 65 14.70 8.40 -5.84
C ALA A 65 14.89 8.73 -4.35
N GLY A 66 14.14 8.07 -3.48
CA GLY A 66 14.28 8.22 -2.02
C GLY A 66 15.61 7.72 -1.48
N ASP A 67 16.09 6.58 -1.98
CA ASP A 67 17.40 6.01 -1.65
C ASP A 67 18.55 6.95 -2.06
N ASP A 68 18.37 7.72 -3.14
CA ASP A 68 19.31 8.74 -3.64
C ASP A 68 19.12 10.13 -2.96
N GLY A 69 18.28 10.23 -1.93
CA GLY A 69 18.12 11.44 -1.11
C GLY A 69 17.08 12.43 -1.60
N VAL A 70 16.29 12.10 -2.64
CA VAL A 70 15.11 12.89 -3.01
C VAL A 70 14.03 12.71 -1.94
N PRO A 71 13.41 13.79 -1.42
CA PRO A 71 12.33 13.66 -0.44
C PRO A 71 11.09 13.00 -1.06
N THR A 72 10.93 11.70 -0.83
CA THR A 72 9.77 10.92 -1.25
C THR A 72 9.16 10.17 -0.05
N PRO A 73 7.84 9.88 -0.07
CA PRO A 73 7.24 8.97 0.90
C PRO A 73 7.90 7.60 0.82
N ARG A 74 8.17 7.00 1.99
CA ARG A 74 8.80 5.68 2.03
C ARG A 74 7.75 4.61 1.76
N VAL A 75 8.00 3.77 0.76
CA VAL A 75 7.22 2.55 0.56
C VAL A 75 7.65 1.51 1.60
N ARG A 76 6.67 0.93 2.29
CA ARG A 76 6.88 -0.24 3.13
C ARG A 76 6.71 -1.48 2.26
N GLY A 77 7.75 -2.30 2.16
CA GLY A 77 7.68 -3.58 1.45
C GLY A 77 6.79 -4.59 2.16
N SER A 78 6.19 -5.49 1.38
CA SER A 78 5.51 -6.69 1.89
C SER A 78 6.50 -7.67 2.53
N LEU A 79 6.00 -8.75 3.13
CA LEU A 79 6.81 -9.82 3.71
C LEU A 79 7.73 -10.48 2.68
N ASP A 80 7.30 -10.54 1.41
CA ASP A 80 8.11 -11.02 0.29
C ASP A 80 9.06 -9.94 -0.28
N LYS A 81 9.16 -8.80 0.41
CA LYS A 81 9.93 -7.60 0.03
C LYS A 81 9.47 -6.93 -1.26
N ASP A 82 8.25 -7.24 -1.68
CA ASP A 82 7.64 -6.62 -2.85
C ASP A 82 6.95 -5.28 -2.49
N VAL A 83 7.03 -4.28 -3.35
CA VAL A 83 6.43 -2.94 -3.18
C VAL A 83 4.91 -2.92 -3.33
N LEU A 84 4.35 -4.00 -3.89
CA LEU A 84 2.93 -4.21 -4.07
C LEU A 84 2.59 -5.63 -3.65
N TYR A 85 1.51 -5.79 -2.88
CA TYR A 85 1.02 -7.09 -2.45
C TYR A 85 -0.36 -7.36 -3.03
N ARG A 86 -0.57 -8.56 -3.57
CA ARG A 86 -1.86 -9.00 -4.13
C ARG A 86 -2.43 -10.12 -3.29
N SER A 87 -3.67 -9.95 -2.84
CA SER A 87 -4.42 -10.97 -2.10
C SER A 87 -5.84 -11.05 -2.66
N GLY A 88 -6.12 -12.14 -3.38
CA GLY A 88 -7.41 -12.36 -4.03
C GLY A 88 -7.80 -11.19 -4.95
N PRO A 89 -8.92 -10.49 -4.69
CA PRO A 89 -9.40 -9.41 -5.54
C PRO A 89 -8.70 -8.07 -5.32
N VAL A 90 -7.87 -7.92 -4.28
CA VAL A 90 -7.23 -6.66 -3.94
C VAL A 90 -5.72 -6.69 -4.19
N ALA A 91 -5.22 -5.55 -4.69
CA ALA A 91 -3.80 -5.23 -4.76
C ALA A 91 -3.57 -3.96 -3.95
N VAL A 92 -2.52 -3.96 -3.12
CA VAL A 92 -2.25 -2.85 -2.19
C VAL A 92 -0.76 -2.48 -2.13
N SER A 93 -0.48 -1.20 -1.97
CA SER A 93 0.83 -0.68 -1.55
C SER A 93 0.68 0.10 -0.23
N VAL A 94 1.72 0.06 0.60
CA VAL A 94 1.72 0.63 1.96
C VAL A 94 2.87 1.63 2.09
N TRP A 95 2.61 2.75 2.75
CA TRP A 95 3.50 3.91 2.80
C TRP A 95 3.58 4.49 4.22
N GLU A 96 4.73 5.06 4.56
CA GLU A 96 5.05 5.73 5.84
C GLU A 96 5.07 7.25 5.73
#